data_AF-A0A267TD67-F1
#
_entry.id   AF-A0A267TD67-F1
#
_cell.length_a   1.000
_cell.length_b   1.000
_cell.length_c   1.000
_cell.angle_alpha   90.00
_cell.angle_beta   90.00
_cell.angle_gamma   90.00
#
_symmetry.space_group_name_H-M   'P 1'
#
loop_
_entity.id
_entity.type
_entity.pdbx_description
1 polymer ?
#
loop_
_entity_poly.entity_id
_entity_poly.type
_entity_poly.pdbx_seq_one_letter_code
_entity_poly.pdbx_strand_id
1 'polypeptide(L)'
;MSTKKHITELHTEINEWKSKVNFVKDELKTFQDQLASVSAQNTAQEIKMKVGHFESIFIRQDEVNDELSHELQITDNNLGDKVKGNPAGDRVLFDDLVELRDKIAVFEKIWSENKTDFRRFLSESL
;
A
#
# COMPACT_ATOMS: atom_id res chain seq x y z
N MET A 1 16.16 19.35 -8.67
CA MET A 1 15.33 20.10 -9.64
C MET A 1 13.98 19.41 -9.69
N SER A 2 12.86 20.11 -9.49
CA SER A 2 11.53 19.53 -9.63
C SER A 2 11.30 19.24 -11.12
N THR A 3 11.20 17.97 -11.49
CA THR A 3 10.75 17.57 -12.83
C THR A 3 9.28 17.97 -12.95
N LYS A 4 8.86 18.47 -14.11
CA LYS A 4 7.45 18.77 -14.33
C LYS A 4 6.81 17.73 -15.24
N LYS A 5 5.55 17.38 -14.96
CA LYS A 5 4.79 16.35 -15.70
C LYS A 5 3.42 16.87 -16.12
N HIS A 6 2.86 16.24 -17.15
CA HIS A 6 1.46 16.49 -17.54
C HIS A 6 0.51 15.92 -16.50
N ILE A 7 -0.67 16.54 -16.36
CA ILE A 7 -1.70 16.05 -15.45
C ILE A 7 -2.13 14.62 -15.74
N THR A 8 -2.21 14.24 -17.01
CA THR A 8 -2.58 12.89 -17.44
C THR A 8 -1.58 11.84 -16.97
N GLU A 9 -0.28 12.16 -17.02
CA GLU A 9 0.79 11.31 -16.49
C GLU A 9 0.66 11.17 -14.97
N LEU A 10 0.47 12.28 -14.25
CA LEU A 10 0.30 12.27 -12.80
C LEU A 10 -0.95 11.50 -12.36
N HIS A 11 -2.08 11.68 -13.05
CA HIS A 11 -3.32 10.95 -12.76
C HIS A 11 -3.16 9.45 -13.03
N THR A 12 -2.42 9.09 -14.08
CA THR A 12 -2.11 7.68 -14.39
C THR A 12 -1.26 7.07 -13.27
N GLU A 13 -0.19 7.75 -12.84
CA GLU A 13 0.66 7.28 -11.73
C GLU A 13 -0.12 7.12 -10.42
N ILE A 14 -0.97 8.10 -10.07
CA ILE A 14 -1.82 8.02 -8.88
C ILE A 14 -2.74 6.79 -8.95
N ASN A 15 -3.36 6.52 -10.10
CA ASN A 15 -4.23 5.36 -10.28
C ASN A 15 -3.46 4.04 -10.15
N GLU A 16 -2.26 3.95 -10.72
CA GLU A 16 -1.38 2.80 -10.54
C GLU A 16 -1.04 2.57 -9.06
N TRP A 17 -0.74 3.63 -8.31
CA TRP A 17 -0.47 3.56 -6.88
C TRP A 17 -1.70 3.15 -6.07
N LYS A 18 -2.89 3.66 -6.40
CA LYS A 18 -4.16 3.21 -5.80
C LYS A 18 -4.38 1.71 -6.03
N SER A 19 -4.13 1.22 -7.24
CA SER A 19 -4.24 -0.20 -7.55
C SER A 19 -3.25 -1.05 -6.73
N LYS A 20 -2.02 -0.58 -6.53
CA LYS A 20 -1.02 -1.26 -5.68
C LYS A 20 -1.46 -1.35 -4.23
N VAL A 21 -1.93 -0.23 -3.64
CA VAL A 21 -2.40 -0.21 -2.25
C VAL A 21 -3.61 -1.13 -2.07
N ASN A 22 -4.56 -1.12 -3.00
CA ASN A 22 -5.72 -2.01 -2.97
C ASN A 22 -5.31 -3.49 -3.06
N PHE A 23 -4.35 -3.82 -3.94
CA PHE A 23 -3.83 -5.18 -4.04
C PHE A 23 -3.23 -5.66 -2.71
N VAL A 24 -2.43 -4.82 -2.05
CA VAL A 24 -1.87 -5.14 -0.74
C VAL A 24 -2.97 -5.32 0.31
N LYS A 25 -4.00 -4.48 0.30
CA LYS A 25 -5.14 -4.59 1.23
C LYS A 25 -5.90 -5.91 1.07
N ASP A 26 -6.08 -6.39 -0.17
CA ASP A 26 -6.74 -7.67 -0.41
C ASP A 26 -5.84 -8.86 -0.09
N GLU A 27 -4.54 -8.77 -0.37
CA GLU A 27 -3.59 -9.81 0.02
C GLU A 27 -3.46 -9.92 1.55
N LEU A 28 -3.48 -8.78 2.25
CA LEU A 28 -3.43 -8.72 3.72
C LEU A 28 -4.60 -9.47 4.36
N LYS A 29 -5.82 -9.33 3.84
CA LYS A 29 -7.00 -10.09 4.32
C LYS A 29 -6.77 -11.60 4.20
N THR A 30 -6.22 -12.04 3.07
CA THR A 30 -5.91 -13.46 2.84
C THR A 30 -4.88 -13.96 3.87
N PHE A 31 -3.88 -13.15 4.19
CA PHE A 31 -2.86 -13.52 5.17
C PHE A 31 -3.39 -13.52 6.61
N GLN A 32 -4.30 -12.61 6.94
CA GLN A 32 -5.00 -12.62 8.23
C GLN A 32 -5.82 -13.91 8.41
N ASP A 33 -6.54 -14.35 7.37
CA ASP A 33 -7.30 -15.61 7.41
C ASP A 33 -6.38 -16.84 7.60
N GLN A 34 -5.24 -16.86 6.90
CA GLN A 34 -4.23 -17.91 7.05
C GLN A 34 -3.63 -17.92 8.46
N LEU A 35 -3.31 -16.74 9.00
CA LEU A 35 -2.77 -16.60 10.35
C LEU A 35 -3.77 -17.06 11.42
N ALA A 36 -5.06 -16.73 11.26
CA ALA A 36 -6.12 -17.19 12.12
C ALA A 36 -6.25 -18.72 12.11
N SER A 37 -6.11 -19.34 10.94
CA SER A 37 -6.13 -20.80 10.80
C SER A 37 -4.95 -21.46 11.53
N VAL A 38 -3.73 -20.92 11.37
CA VAL A 38 -2.53 -21.42 12.09
C VAL A 38 -2.70 -21.26 13.60
N SER A 39 -3.21 -20.12 14.06
CA SER A 39 -3.48 -19.84 15.48
C SER A 39 -4.48 -20.83 16.09
N ALA A 40 -5.52 -21.19 15.34
CA ALA A 40 -6.53 -22.15 15.79
C ALA A 40 -5.99 -23.59 15.87
N GLN A 41 -5.07 -23.97 14.98
CA GLN A 41 -4.53 -25.34 14.90
C GLN A 41 -3.35 -25.58 15.85
N ASN A 42 -2.64 -24.53 16.25
CA ASN A 42 -1.38 -24.65 16.98
C ASN A 42 -1.42 -24.00 18.37
N THR A 43 -1.18 -24.80 19.41
CA THR A 43 -1.17 -24.34 20.80
C THR A 43 0.23 -24.15 21.39
N ALA A 44 1.27 -24.55 20.67
CA ALA A 44 2.66 -24.42 21.10
C ALA A 44 3.01 -22.95 21.35
N GLN A 45 3.69 -22.69 22.47
CA GLN A 45 4.01 -21.32 22.91
C GLN A 45 4.86 -20.56 21.87
N GLU A 46 5.79 -21.23 21.21
CA GLU A 46 6.63 -20.64 20.16
C GLU A 46 5.80 -20.16 18.96
N ILE A 47 4.79 -20.93 18.55
CA ILE A 47 3.90 -20.57 17.44
C ILE A 47 3.03 -19.39 17.85
N LYS A 48 2.51 -19.36 19.09
CA LYS A 48 1.73 -18.22 19.60
C LYS A 48 2.51 -16.91 19.60
N MET A 49 3.80 -16.93 19.96
CA MET A 49 4.64 -15.74 19.89
C MET A 49 4.83 -15.25 18.45
N LYS A 50 5.08 -16.16 17.50
CA LYS A 50 5.16 -15.80 16.07
C LYS A 50 3.83 -15.27 15.54
N VAL A 51 2.71 -15.84 15.98
CA VAL A 51 1.37 -15.34 15.60
C VAL A 51 1.19 -13.89 16.04
N GLY A 52 1.44 -13.56 17.31
CA GLY A 52 1.29 -12.19 17.80
C GLY A 52 2.22 -11.18 17.11
N HIS A 53 3.41 -11.63 16.68
CA HIS A 53 4.30 -10.82 15.86
C HIS A 53 3.67 -10.45 14.51
N PHE A 54 3.11 -11.43 13.79
CA PHE A 54 2.44 -11.17 12.50
C PHE A 54 1.13 -10.40 12.66
N GLU A 55 0.37 -10.62 13.73
CA GLU A 55 -0.82 -9.80 14.03
C GLU A 55 -0.44 -8.32 14.15
N SER A 56 0.63 -8.01 14.88
CA SER A 56 1.12 -6.64 15.04
C SER A 56 1.59 -6.03 13.70
N ILE A 57 2.30 -6.81 12.88
CA ILE A 57 2.71 -6.37 11.53
C ILE A 57 1.49 -6.09 10.66
N PHE A 58 0.48 -6.97 10.69
CA PHE A 58 -0.71 -6.82 9.86
C PHE A 58 -1.58 -5.64 10.26
N ILE A 59 -1.73 -5.37 11.56
CA ILE A 59 -2.41 -4.16 12.05
C ILE A 59 -1.69 -2.91 11.52
N ARG A 60 -0.37 -2.86 11.66
CA ARG A 60 0.41 -1.71 11.18
C ARG A 60 0.34 -1.56 9.66
N GLN A 61 0.31 -2.66 8.91
CA GLN A 61 0.18 -2.62 7.46
C GLN A 61 -1.20 -2.10 7.04
N ASP A 62 -2.26 -2.47 7.75
CA ASP A 62 -3.62 -2.00 7.47
C ASP A 62 -3.76 -0.48 7.72
N GLU A 63 -3.18 0.03 8.81
CA GLU A 63 -3.10 1.47 9.08
C GLU A 63 -2.41 2.22 7.93
N VAL A 64 -1.27 1.70 7.45
CA VAL A 64 -0.54 2.31 6.34
C VAL A 64 -1.33 2.24 5.03
N ASN A 65 -2.07 1.15 4.78
CA ASN A 65 -2.94 1.04 3.60
C ASN A 65 -4.01 2.14 3.60
N ASP A 66 -4.63 2.40 4.75
CA ASP A 66 -5.67 3.40 4.88
C ASP A 66 -5.11 4.83 4.76
N GLU A 67 -3.99 5.11 5.40
CA GLU A 67 -3.28 6.41 5.27
C GLU A 67 -2.91 6.72 3.82
N LEU A 68 -2.28 5.76 3.11
CA LEU A 68 -1.87 5.95 1.72
C LEU A 68 -3.07 6.05 0.78
N SER A 69 -4.12 5.25 0.99
CA SER A 69 -5.35 5.33 0.19
C SER A 69 -5.98 6.72 0.29
N HIS A 70 -6.04 7.27 1.51
CA HIS A 70 -6.57 8.59 1.76
C HIS A 70 -5.70 9.70 1.14
N GLU A 71 -4.37 9.63 1.32
CA GLU A 71 -3.43 10.59 0.72
C GLU A 71 -3.49 10.59 -0.82
N LEU A 72 -3.56 9.40 -1.43
CA LEU A 72 -3.73 9.24 -2.88
C LEU A 72 -5.05 9.85 -3.36
N GLN A 73 -6.15 9.63 -2.64
CA GLN A 73 -7.45 10.16 -3.01
C GLN A 73 -7.48 11.69 -2.92
N ILE A 74 -6.91 12.27 -1.87
CA ILE A 74 -6.79 13.74 -1.74
C ILE A 74 -5.93 14.32 -2.86
N THR A 75 -4.80 13.69 -3.16
CA THR A 75 -3.88 14.15 -4.20
C THR A 75 -4.56 14.15 -5.57
N ASP A 76 -5.32 13.09 -5.87
CA ASP A 76 -6.09 12.96 -7.11
C ASP A 76 -7.17 14.03 -7.25
N ASN A 77 -7.96 14.24 -6.19
CA ASN A 77 -9.01 15.25 -6.17
C ASN A 77 -8.42 16.66 -6.37
N ASN A 78 -7.33 16.98 -5.66
CA ASN A 78 -6.63 18.26 -5.80
C ASN A 78 -6.09 18.47 -7.22
N LEU A 79 -5.64 17.41 -7.87
CA LEU A 79 -5.15 17.45 -9.25
C LEU A 79 -6.32 17.72 -10.22
N GLY A 80 -7.45 17.04 -10.05
CA GLY A 80 -8.67 17.26 -10.83
C GLY A 80 -9.23 18.68 -10.68
N ASP A 81 -9.25 19.22 -9.46
CA ASP A 81 -9.74 20.58 -9.20
C ASP A 81 -8.86 21.66 -9.88
N LYS A 82 -7.56 21.42 -10.04
CA LYS A 82 -6.65 22.37 -10.71
C LYS A 82 -6.90 22.53 -12.21
N VAL A 83 -7.51 21.54 -12.86
CA VAL A 83 -7.82 21.59 -14.31
C VAL A 83 -9.29 21.83 -14.60
N LYS A 84 -10.15 21.69 -13.58
CA LYS A 84 -11.58 21.93 -13.72
C LYS A 84 -11.85 23.36 -14.18
N GLY A 85 -12.45 23.50 -15.36
CA GLY A 85 -12.77 24.80 -15.96
C GLY A 85 -11.61 25.50 -16.67
N ASN A 86 -10.44 24.85 -16.81
CA ASN A 86 -9.33 25.36 -17.60
C ASN A 86 -9.27 24.66 -18.98
N PRO A 87 -9.66 25.30 -20.09
CA PRO A 87 -9.62 24.71 -21.42
C PRO A 87 -8.19 24.41 -21.93
N ALA A 88 -7.16 24.91 -21.25
CA ALA A 88 -5.76 24.56 -21.49
C ALA A 88 -5.16 23.64 -20.41
N GLY A 89 -5.98 23.08 -19.50
CA GLY A 89 -5.55 22.32 -18.33
C GLY A 89 -4.58 21.18 -18.66
N ASP A 90 -4.81 20.45 -19.75
CA ASP A 90 -3.95 19.34 -20.20
C ASP A 90 -2.55 19.78 -20.65
N ARG A 91 -2.40 21.06 -21.02
CA ARG A 91 -1.12 21.64 -21.46
C ARG A 91 -0.31 22.22 -20.29
N VAL A 92 -0.88 22.28 -19.09
CA VAL A 92 -0.19 22.77 -17.89
C VAL A 92 0.70 21.67 -17.34
N LEU A 93 1.96 22.04 -17.08
CA LEU A 93 2.92 21.19 -16.41
C LEU A 93 2.86 21.42 -14.90
N PHE A 94 2.72 20.34 -14.14
CA PHE A 94 2.66 20.32 -12.69
C PHE A 94 3.96 19.79 -12.10
N ASP A 95 4.24 20.15 -10.84
CA ASP A 95 5.36 19.55 -10.12
C ASP A 95 5.15 18.04 -9.96
N ASP A 96 6.23 17.29 -10.09
CA ASP A 96 6.22 15.84 -9.93
C ASP A 96 5.90 15.42 -8.48
N LEU A 97 5.29 14.26 -8.32
CA LEU A 97 4.86 13.69 -7.04
C LEU A 97 5.94 12.80 -6.43
N VAL A 98 7.16 13.33 -6.31
CA VAL A 98 8.36 12.56 -5.89
C VAL A 98 8.17 11.96 -4.50
N GLU A 99 7.67 12.73 -3.54
CA GLU A 99 7.48 12.24 -2.16
C GLU A 99 6.49 11.07 -2.09
N LEU A 100 5.39 11.16 -2.84
CA LEU A 100 4.38 10.12 -2.90
C LEU A 100 4.91 8.86 -3.60
N ARG A 101 5.71 9.03 -4.65
CA ARG A 101 6.40 7.92 -5.33
C ARG A 101 7.36 7.20 -4.38
N ASP A 102 8.15 7.94 -3.61
CA ASP A 102 9.09 7.37 -2.64
C ASP A 102 8.35 6.63 -1.52
N LYS A 103 7.24 7.19 -1.01
CA LYS A 103 6.36 6.51 -0.04
C LYS A 103 5.83 5.18 -0.58
N ILE A 104 5.33 5.17 -1.82
CA ILE A 104 4.83 3.95 -2.46
C ILE A 104 5.95 2.92 -2.66
N ALA A 105 7.14 3.35 -3.06
CA ALA A 105 8.28 2.45 -3.23
C ALA A 105 8.70 1.79 -1.91
N VAL A 106 8.73 2.56 -0.81
CA VAL A 106 9.02 2.04 0.54
C VAL A 106 7.91 1.10 1.00
N PHE A 107 6.65 1.46 0.77
CA PHE A 107 5.49 0.62 1.07
C PHE A 107 5.56 -0.74 0.37
N GLU A 108 5.82 -0.76 -0.94
CA GLU A 108 5.94 -2.01 -1.72
C GLU A 108 7.09 -2.88 -1.21
N LYS A 109 8.23 -2.26 -0.87
CA LYS A 109 9.39 -2.97 -0.32
C LYS A 109 9.04 -3.64 1.01
N ILE A 110 8.48 -2.89 1.96
CA ILE A 110 8.09 -3.40 3.28
C ILE A 110 7.09 -4.56 3.12
N TRP A 111 6.09 -4.41 2.25
CA TRP A 111 5.12 -5.47 2.04
C TRP A 111 5.75 -6.74 1.45
N SER A 112 6.67 -6.61 0.49
CA SER A 112 7.38 -7.75 -0.09
C SER A 112 8.23 -8.50 0.95
N GLU A 113 8.87 -7.77 1.87
CA GLU A 113 9.65 -8.34 2.97
C GLU A 113 8.73 -9.10 3.95
N ASN A 114 7.69 -8.44 4.45
CA ASN A 114 6.68 -9.04 5.35
C ASN A 114 6.03 -10.29 4.75
N LYS A 115 5.73 -10.26 3.46
CA LYS A 115 5.16 -11.37 2.70
C LYS A 115 6.11 -12.57 2.62
N THR A 116 7.39 -12.31 2.41
CA THR A 116 8.41 -13.36 2.35
C THR A 116 8.53 -14.04 3.71
N ASP A 117 8.59 -13.25 4.78
CA ASP A 117 8.71 -13.75 6.15
C ASP A 117 7.46 -14.52 6.58
N PHE A 118 6.26 -14.02 6.25
CA PHE A 118 5.01 -14.70 6.57
C PHE A 118 4.88 -16.04 5.83
N ARG A 119 5.22 -16.09 4.54
CA ARG A 119 5.21 -17.35 3.77
C ARG A 119 6.16 -18.39 4.34
N ARG A 120 7.35 -17.96 4.79
CA ARG A 120 8.28 -18.84 5.50
C ARG A 120 7.68 -19.36 6.79
N PHE A 121 7.08 -18.49 7.60
CA PHE A 121 6.38 -18.88 8.82
C PHE A 121 5.28 -19.91 8.56
N LEU A 122 4.45 -19.72 7.52
CA LEU A 122 3.42 -20.69 7.14
C LEU A 122 4.03 -22.06 6.79
N SER A 123 5.14 -22.10 6.04
CA SER A 123 5.80 -23.35 5.69
C SER A 123 6.41 -24.10 6.88
N GLU A 124 6.70 -23.41 7.98
CA GLU A 124 7.22 -23.99 9.22
C GLU A 124 6.10 -24.39 10.20
N SER A 125 4.85 -23.95 9.96
CA SER A 125 3.75 -24.05 10.92
C SER A 125 2.52 -24.82 10.41
N LEU A 126 2.52 -25.20 9.13
CA LEU A 126 1.58 -26.11 8.48
C LEU A 126 2.20 -27.51 8.39
#